data_AF-A0AAD0T604-F1
#
_entry.id   AF-A0AAD0T604-F1
#
_cell.length_a   1.000
_cell.length_b   1.000
_cell.length_c   1.000
_cell.angle_alpha   90.00
_cell.angle_beta   90.00
_cell.angle_gamma   90.00
#
_symmetry.space_group_name_H-M   'P 1'
#
loop_
_entity.id
_entity.type
_entity.pdbx_description
1 polymer ?
#
loop_
_entity_poly.entity_id
_entity_poly.type
_entity_poly.pdbx_seq_one_letter_code
_entity_poly.pdbx_strand_id
1 'polypeptide(L)'
;MKNQEESIKLIEKVTRSFYQKAINDVFIGYHFRKLTSNNGPISNIEDFNEHLKSINAFWQAQLLGIKLPKGAHHLLSAHEYLKIRKGELGRWVVLFKQTLEENRSEDPKFINIWEHKIDTFKVGFEKYFFEG
;
A
#
# COMPACT_ATOMS: atom_id res chain seq x y z
N MET A 1 -20.95 -5.32 7.69
CA MET A 1 -19.99 -5.21 6.57
C MET A 1 -20.66 -4.32 5.56
N LYS A 2 -19.96 -3.26 5.17
CA LYS A 2 -20.33 -2.39 4.05
C LYS A 2 -20.66 -3.20 2.79
N ASN A 3 -21.48 -2.65 1.91
CA ASN A 3 -21.64 -3.23 0.58
C ASN A 3 -20.34 -3.06 -0.25
N GLN A 4 -20.27 -3.68 -1.43
CA GLN A 4 -19.04 -3.68 -2.22
C GLN A 4 -18.61 -2.26 -2.63
N GLU A 5 -19.55 -1.39 -3.01
CA GLU A 5 -19.25 -0.01 -3.41
C GLU A 5 -18.69 0.82 -2.25
N GLU A 6 -19.30 0.70 -1.08
CA GLU A 6 -18.84 1.35 0.15
C GLU A 6 -17.45 0.83 0.58
N SER A 7 -17.18 -0.46 0.36
CA SER A 7 -15.87 -1.06 0.66
C SER A 7 -14.79 -0.57 -0.32
N ILE A 8 -15.13 -0.40 -1.60
CA ILE A 8 -14.25 0.23 -2.60
C ILE A 8 -13.89 1.66 -2.18
N LYS A 9 -14.89 2.47 -1.81
CA LYS A 9 -14.67 3.85 -1.33
C LYS A 9 -13.79 3.89 -0.09
N LEU A 10 -13.96 2.95 0.85
CA LEU A 10 -13.11 2.84 2.02
C LEU A 10 -11.65 2.48 1.65
N ILE A 11 -11.46 1.55 0.71
CA ILE A 11 -10.12 1.21 0.21
C ILE A 11 -9.43 2.45 -0.37
N GLU A 12 -10.10 3.18 -1.26
CA GLU A 12 -9.56 4.38 -1.91
C GLU A 12 -9.21 5.48 -0.92
N LYS A 13 -10.05 5.66 0.11
CA LYS A 13 -9.81 6.62 1.20
C LYS A 13 -8.56 6.23 2.00
N VAL A 14 -8.48 4.98 2.46
CA VAL A 14 -7.39 4.48 3.29
C VAL A 14 -6.06 4.52 2.53
N THR A 15 -6.03 4.06 1.28
CA THR A 15 -4.80 4.08 0.47
C THR A 15 -4.34 5.50 0.21
N ARG A 16 -5.25 6.41 -0.17
CA ARG A 16 -4.91 7.83 -0.36
C ARG A 16 -4.33 8.44 0.91
N SER A 17 -4.97 8.22 2.06
CA SER A 17 -4.51 8.73 3.35
C SER A 17 -3.14 8.17 3.73
N PHE A 18 -2.92 6.86 3.50
CA PHE A 18 -1.64 6.22 3.77
C PHE A 18 -0.53 6.82 2.89
N TYR A 19 -0.75 6.94 1.58
CA TYR A 19 0.29 7.43 0.67
C TYR A 19 0.56 8.92 0.81
N GLN A 20 -0.41 9.74 1.24
CA GLN A 20 -0.14 11.13 1.64
C GLN A 20 0.91 11.22 2.76
N LYS A 21 0.92 10.25 3.69
CA LYS A 21 1.93 10.15 4.74
C LYS A 21 3.21 9.50 4.23
N ALA A 22 3.10 8.41 3.49
CA ALA A 22 4.24 7.59 3.07
C ALA A 22 5.19 8.32 2.13
N ILE A 23 4.68 9.13 1.18
CA ILE A 23 5.53 9.91 0.25
C ILE A 23 6.37 10.98 0.97
N ASN A 24 5.87 11.45 2.11
CA ASN A 24 6.49 12.49 2.94
C ASN A 24 7.27 11.90 4.14
N ASP A 25 7.28 10.58 4.30
CA ASP A 25 7.94 9.93 5.41
C ASP A 25 9.47 10.02 5.28
N VAL A 26 10.14 10.39 6.38
CA VAL A 26 11.59 10.63 6.40
C VAL A 26 12.42 9.37 6.10
N PHE A 27 11.87 8.18 6.34
CA PHE A 27 12.59 6.91 6.13
C PHE A 27 12.25 6.25 4.80
N ILE A 28 10.99 6.31 4.36
CA ILE A 28 10.54 5.59 3.16
C ILE A 28 10.14 6.48 1.99
N GLY A 29 9.96 7.80 2.21
CA GLY A 29 9.50 8.76 1.22
C GLY A 29 10.38 8.82 -0.03
N TYR A 30 11.70 8.61 0.15
CA TYR A 30 12.65 8.67 -0.96
C TYR A 30 12.44 7.57 -2.00
N HIS A 31 11.88 6.41 -1.64
CA HIS A 31 11.59 5.32 -2.58
C HIS A 31 10.56 5.74 -3.63
N PHE A 32 9.60 6.58 -3.24
CA PHE A 32 8.53 7.02 -4.13
C PHE A 32 8.97 8.07 -5.14
N ARG A 33 10.11 8.74 -4.92
CA ARG A 33 10.66 9.72 -5.89
C ARG A 33 10.94 9.12 -7.25
N LYS A 34 11.32 7.83 -7.26
CA LYS A 34 11.61 7.03 -8.47
C LYS A 34 10.39 6.80 -9.36
N LEU A 35 9.19 7.15 -8.89
CA LEU A 35 7.95 7.07 -9.65
C LEU A 35 7.66 8.34 -10.46
N THR A 36 8.42 9.42 -10.24
CA THR A 36 8.30 10.67 -11.00
C THR A 36 9.26 10.66 -12.18
N SER A 37 8.87 11.27 -13.30
CA SER A 37 9.70 11.33 -14.52
C SER A 37 11.08 11.97 -14.30
N ASN A 38 11.22 12.82 -13.29
CA ASN A 38 12.46 13.54 -12.98
C ASN A 38 13.18 13.00 -11.73
N ASN A 39 12.72 11.87 -11.16
CA ASN A 39 13.22 11.32 -9.88
C ASN A 39 13.21 12.34 -8.72
N GLY A 40 12.33 13.33 -8.80
CA GLY A 40 12.18 14.40 -7.82
C GLY A 40 11.26 14.01 -6.65
N PRO A 41 11.22 14.81 -5.57
CA PRO A 41 10.22 14.66 -4.51
C PRO A 41 8.81 14.68 -5.10
N ILE A 42 7.98 13.71 -4.72
CA ILE A 42 6.53 13.80 -4.92
C ILE A 42 6.05 14.89 -3.96
N SER A 43 5.84 16.08 -4.51
CA SER A 43 5.43 17.26 -3.74
C SER A 43 3.93 17.25 -3.48
N ASN A 44 3.19 16.50 -4.28
CA ASN A 44 1.74 16.38 -4.19
C ASN A 44 1.28 14.93 -4.46
N ILE A 45 0.30 14.46 -3.70
CA ILE A 45 -0.36 13.16 -3.92
C ILE A 45 -0.96 13.05 -5.32
N GLU A 46 -1.29 14.18 -5.97
CA GLU A 46 -1.80 14.17 -7.34
C GLU A 46 -0.81 13.57 -8.35
N ASP A 47 0.50 13.78 -8.16
CA ASP A 47 1.54 13.18 -9.02
C ASP A 47 1.65 11.65 -8.84
N PHE A 48 1.03 11.13 -7.78
CA PHE A 48 1.00 9.71 -7.43
C PHE A 48 -0.30 9.02 -7.89
N ASN A 49 -1.25 9.75 -8.48
CA ASN A 49 -2.60 9.23 -8.77
C ASN A 49 -2.59 7.98 -9.67
N GLU A 50 -1.74 7.90 -10.69
CA GLU A 50 -1.66 6.70 -11.55
C GLU A 50 -1.17 5.47 -10.78
N HIS A 51 -0.19 5.65 -9.90
CA HIS A 51 0.28 4.56 -9.04
C HIS A 51 -0.81 4.19 -8.01
N LEU A 52 -1.53 5.18 -7.47
CA LEU A 52 -2.63 4.97 -6.54
C LEU A 52 -3.77 4.14 -7.15
N LYS A 53 -4.09 4.30 -8.44
CA LYS A 53 -5.06 3.44 -9.15
C LYS A 53 -4.64 1.97 -9.11
N SER A 54 -3.35 1.69 -9.33
CA SER A 54 -2.81 0.34 -9.31
C SER A 54 -2.87 -0.28 -7.91
N ILE A 55 -2.55 0.51 -6.89
CA ILE A 55 -2.68 0.11 -5.47
C ILE A 55 -4.14 -0.17 -5.10
N ASN A 56 -5.07 0.67 -5.54
CA ASN A 56 -6.49 0.49 -5.27
C ASN A 56 -7.00 -0.80 -5.89
N ALA A 57 -6.68 -1.03 -7.17
CA ALA A 57 -7.02 -2.28 -7.86
C ALA A 57 -6.42 -3.50 -7.14
N PHE A 58 -5.18 -3.39 -6.66
CA PHE A 58 -4.54 -4.41 -5.85
C PHE A 58 -5.33 -4.74 -4.58
N TRP A 59 -5.67 -3.76 -3.75
CA TRP A 59 -6.39 -4.00 -2.51
C TRP A 59 -7.83 -4.45 -2.74
N GLN A 60 -8.50 -3.94 -3.76
CA GLN A 60 -9.81 -4.42 -4.19
C GLN A 60 -9.76 -5.91 -4.55
N ALA A 61 -8.70 -6.36 -5.23
CA ALA A 61 -8.51 -7.78 -5.51
C ALA A 61 -8.25 -8.61 -4.23
N GLN A 62 -7.40 -8.12 -3.35
CA GLN A 62 -7.00 -8.85 -2.14
C GLN A 62 -8.10 -8.94 -1.08
N LEU A 63 -8.97 -7.93 -1.00
CA LEU A 63 -9.99 -7.81 0.06
C LEU A 63 -11.39 -8.17 -0.42
N LEU A 64 -11.71 -7.92 -1.70
CA LEU A 64 -13.04 -8.09 -2.27
C LEU A 64 -13.09 -9.19 -3.33
N GLY A 65 -11.94 -9.76 -3.74
CA GLY A 65 -11.88 -10.78 -4.80
C GLY A 65 -12.14 -10.25 -6.21
N ILE A 66 -12.09 -8.92 -6.40
CA ILE A 66 -12.22 -8.29 -7.72
C ILE A 66 -11.01 -8.68 -8.58
N LYS A 67 -11.23 -9.03 -9.86
CA LYS A 67 -10.12 -9.44 -10.72
C LYS A 67 -9.19 -8.27 -11.02
N LEU A 68 -7.89 -8.50 -10.91
CA LEU A 68 -6.88 -7.55 -11.35
C LEU A 68 -6.95 -7.33 -12.86
N PRO A 69 -6.60 -6.13 -13.35
CA PRO A 69 -6.34 -5.92 -14.77
C PRO A 69 -5.29 -6.91 -15.29
N LYS A 70 -5.44 -7.35 -16.55
CA LYS A 70 -4.44 -8.23 -17.21
C LYS A 70 -3.08 -7.54 -17.21
N GLY A 71 -2.02 -8.24 -16.79
CA GLY A 71 -0.65 -7.72 -16.76
C GLY A 71 -0.18 -7.20 -15.39
N ALA A 72 -0.96 -7.40 -14.31
CA ALA A 72 -0.45 -7.16 -12.96
C ALA A 72 0.75 -8.08 -12.68
N HIS A 73 1.95 -7.51 -12.75
CA HIS A 73 3.22 -8.19 -12.53
C HIS A 73 3.33 -8.78 -11.12
N HIS A 74 4.28 -9.70 -10.91
CA HIS A 74 4.58 -10.27 -9.60
C HIS A 74 4.90 -9.15 -8.59
N LEU A 75 4.02 -8.99 -7.58
CA LEU A 75 4.10 -7.93 -6.57
C LEU A 75 5.50 -7.80 -5.96
N LEU A 76 6.11 -8.92 -5.58
CA LEU A 76 7.40 -8.93 -4.89
C LEU A 76 8.53 -8.46 -5.81
N SER A 77 8.67 -9.05 -7.01
CA SER A 77 9.75 -8.70 -7.93
C SER A 77 9.67 -7.26 -8.43
N ALA A 78 8.46 -6.68 -8.49
CA ALA A 78 8.26 -5.28 -8.82
C ALA A 78 8.96 -4.31 -7.84
N HIS A 79 9.37 -4.77 -6.65
CA HIS A 79 10.05 -3.94 -5.65
C HIS A 79 11.57 -4.18 -5.56
N GLU A 80 12.14 -5.08 -6.37
CA GLU A 80 13.58 -5.42 -6.32
C GLU A 80 14.51 -4.21 -6.52
N TYR A 81 14.18 -3.36 -7.49
CA TYR A 81 14.97 -2.18 -7.81
C TYR A 81 15.03 -1.14 -6.67
N LEU A 82 14.13 -1.25 -5.69
CA LEU A 82 14.12 -0.36 -4.53
C LEU A 82 15.24 -0.71 -3.55
N LYS A 83 15.71 -1.96 -3.51
CA LYS A 83 16.69 -2.44 -2.53
C LYS A 83 16.25 -2.11 -1.10
N ILE A 84 14.97 -2.40 -0.80
CA ILE A 84 14.31 -2.09 0.47
C ILE A 84 15.10 -2.70 1.62
N ARG A 85 15.31 -1.94 2.69
CA ARG A 85 15.91 -2.43 3.94
C ARG A 85 14.83 -2.94 4.90
N LYS A 86 15.17 -3.89 5.77
CA LYS A 86 14.22 -4.46 6.74
C LYS A 86 13.52 -3.40 7.60
N GLY A 87 14.25 -2.37 8.03
CA GLY A 87 13.67 -1.25 8.77
C GLY A 87 12.67 -0.40 7.96
N GLU A 88 12.87 -0.28 6.65
CA GLU A 88 11.96 0.46 5.75
C GLU A 88 10.67 -0.31 5.52
N LEU A 89 10.74 -1.65 5.36
CA LEU A 89 9.55 -2.50 5.35
C LEU A 89 8.79 -2.36 6.68
N GLY A 90 9.50 -2.42 7.81
CA GLY A 90 8.90 -2.23 9.13
C GLY A 90 8.19 -0.88 9.25
N ARG A 91 8.83 0.21 8.80
CA ARG A 91 8.23 1.56 8.80
C ARG A 91 6.97 1.62 7.94
N TRP A 92 7.00 1.04 6.74
CA TRP A 92 5.84 0.99 5.85
C TRP A 92 4.67 0.27 6.52
N VAL A 93 4.91 -0.90 7.13
CA VAL A 93 3.88 -1.68 7.83
C VAL A 93 3.29 -0.90 9.01
N VAL A 94 4.13 -0.30 9.85
CA VAL A 94 3.68 0.50 10.99
C VAL A 94 2.80 1.66 10.53
N LEU A 95 3.24 2.40 9.51
CA LEU A 95 2.48 3.55 9.00
C LEU A 95 1.15 3.12 8.38
N PHE A 96 1.11 1.97 7.71
CA PHE A 96 -0.12 1.43 7.12
C PHE A 96 -1.11 1.02 8.22
N LYS A 97 -0.65 0.28 9.23
CA LYS A 97 -1.48 -0.13 10.37
C LYS A 97 -2.01 1.07 11.17
N GLN A 98 -1.20 2.11 11.36
CA GLN A 98 -1.67 3.37 11.95
C GLN A 98 -2.80 4.00 11.12
N THR A 99 -2.67 4.00 9.80
CA THR A 99 -3.72 4.54 8.91
C THR A 99 -4.99 3.69 8.95
N LEU A 100 -4.87 2.37 9.08
CA LEU A 100 -6.01 1.48 9.29
C LEU A 100 -6.73 1.79 10.61
N GLU A 101 -5.98 1.99 11.70
CA GLU A 101 -6.53 2.35 13.01
C GLU A 101 -7.36 3.64 12.97
N GLU A 102 -6.85 4.68 12.30
CA GLU A 102 -7.54 5.96 12.14
C GLU A 102 -8.90 5.84 11.41
N ASN A 103 -9.08 4.79 10.60
CA ASN A 103 -10.31 4.54 9.85
C ASN A 103 -11.11 3.35 10.43
N ARG A 104 -10.71 2.79 11.59
CA ARG A 104 -11.29 1.57 12.15
C ARG A 104 -12.78 1.70 12.46
N SER A 105 -13.22 2.87 12.91
CA SER A 105 -14.62 3.14 13.27
C SER A 105 -15.59 3.01 12.09
N GLU A 106 -15.11 3.11 10.84
CA GLU A 106 -15.98 3.03 9.65
C GLU A 106 -16.44 1.61 9.31
N ASP A 107 -15.57 0.62 9.47
CA ASP A 107 -15.92 -0.81 9.37
C ASP A 107 -14.86 -1.65 10.10
N PRO A 108 -15.00 -1.87 11.42
CA PRO A 108 -14.00 -2.57 12.23
C PRO A 108 -13.69 -3.99 11.73
N LYS A 109 -14.70 -4.68 11.20
CA LYS A 109 -14.52 -6.06 10.69
C LYS A 109 -13.69 -6.06 9.41
N PHE A 110 -13.98 -5.15 8.48
CA PHE A 110 -13.22 -5.02 7.25
C PHE A 110 -11.77 -4.60 7.52
N ILE A 111 -11.57 -3.66 8.44
CA ILE A 111 -10.24 -3.18 8.81
C ILE A 111 -9.41 -4.30 9.48
N ASN A 112 -10.00 -5.15 10.33
CA ASN A 112 -9.31 -6.32 10.89
C ASN A 112 -8.85 -7.30 9.79
N ILE A 113 -9.69 -7.55 8.79
CA ILE A 113 -9.31 -8.41 7.64
C ILE A 113 -8.12 -7.80 6.90
N TRP A 114 -8.16 -6.49 6.66
CA TRP A 114 -7.09 -5.79 5.98
C TRP A 114 -5.79 -5.83 6.80
N GLU A 115 -5.86 -5.64 8.11
CA GLU A 115 -4.69 -5.73 8.98
C GLU A 115 -4.01 -7.10 8.92
N HIS A 116 -4.79 -8.19 8.93
CA HIS A 116 -4.24 -9.54 8.74
C HIS A 116 -3.60 -9.74 7.36
N LYS A 117 -4.14 -9.11 6.32
CA LYS A 117 -3.50 -9.11 5.00
C LYS A 117 -2.16 -8.38 5.04
N ILE A 118 -2.06 -7.23 5.71
CA ILE A 118 -0.80 -6.50 5.90
C ILE A 118 0.24 -7.39 6.59
N ASP A 119 -0.14 -8.15 7.61
CA ASP A 119 0.77 -9.09 8.28
C ASP A 119 1.24 -10.21 7.32
N THR A 120 0.32 -10.74 6.51
CA THR A 120 0.67 -11.71 5.47
C THR A 120 1.65 -11.13 4.45
N PHE A 121 1.45 -9.87 4.03
CA PHE A 121 2.36 -9.17 3.13
C PHE A 121 3.73 -8.96 3.75
N LYS A 122 3.79 -8.54 5.02
CA LYS A 122 5.06 -8.40 5.74
C LYS A 122 5.86 -9.70 5.70
N VAL A 123 5.23 -10.82 6.04
CA VAL A 123 5.91 -12.14 6.02
C VAL A 123 6.38 -12.50 4.61
N GLY A 124 5.57 -12.26 3.58
CA GLY A 124 5.95 -12.53 2.20
C GLY A 124 7.15 -11.68 1.73
N PHE A 125 7.16 -10.39 2.05
CA PHE A 125 8.29 -9.50 1.75
C PHE A 125 9.54 -9.87 2.56
N GLU A 126 9.39 -10.22 3.84
CA GLU A 126 10.53 -10.62 4.67
C GLU A 126 11.21 -11.86 4.11
N LYS A 127 10.43 -12.89 3.76
CA LYS A 127 10.94 -14.09 3.11
C LYS A 127 11.64 -13.81 1.79
N TYR A 128 11.06 -12.95 0.96
CA TYR A 128 11.60 -12.69 -0.37
C TYR A 128 12.88 -11.86 -0.35
N PHE A 129 12.96 -10.84 0.51
CA PHE A 129 14.03 -9.84 0.48
C PHE A 129 15.13 -10.05 1.51
N PHE A 130 14.85 -10.76 2.62
CA PHE A 130 15.76 -10.83 3.77
C PHE A 130 16.08 -12.24 4.25
N GLU A 131 15.38 -13.25 3.75
CA GLU A 131 15.67 -14.65 4.03
C GLU A 131 16.19 -15.29 2.73
N GLY A 132 17.51 -15.31 2.60
CA GLY A 132 18.26 -16.04 1.57
C GLY A 132 19.07 -17.14 2.20
#